data_AF-A0A923ZGT4-F1
#
_entry.id   AF-A0A923ZGT4-F1
#
_cell.length_a   1.000
_cell.length_b   1.000
_cell.length_c   1.000
_cell.angle_alpha   90.00
_cell.angle_beta   90.00
_cell.angle_gamma   90.00
#
_symmetry.space_group_name_H-M   'P 1'
#
loop_
_entity.id
_entity.type
_entity.pdbx_description
1 polymer ?
#
loop_
_entity_poly.entity_id
_entity_poly.type
_entity_poly.pdbx_seq_one_letter_code
_entity_poly.pdbx_strand_id
1 'polypeptide(L)'
;MTVVSGIQAASKTLGATLDVFADADPVGQVFDKWTGGAAILLTPGERRSGTTPLATNTSITATYRPLAQFTPQTTVLNGVPASSASAVNAYWFFPRALPRGVIFRFHGAGGNGGTQFVKTEELKFARDAVADGYAVVSLVSNDRVNRTWDGTVNQANPAANVDVANIQALIALLTSKGLLSAATPLFGSGHSAGAGNALRVAFLLNWKASHQHCVPGPPAIAAATTVPGIWTMAQNDTREDQMRNTDALTNSNALAARNIATAYMVVAPSAVYPSRFAQIVGLSLADSMAI
;
A
#
# COMPACT_ATOMS: atom_id res chain seq x y z
N MET A 1 0.38 18.53 -25.81
CA MET A 1 0.89 17.20 -25.39
C MET A 1 -0.13 16.14 -25.76
N THR A 2 0.34 14.98 -26.22
CA THR A 2 -0.50 13.82 -26.51
C THR A 2 -0.24 12.74 -25.45
N VAL A 3 -1.31 12.20 -24.86
CA VAL A 3 -1.23 11.06 -23.93
C VAL A 3 -1.90 9.87 -24.60
N VAL A 4 -1.15 8.78 -24.75
CA VAL A 4 -1.64 7.51 -25.30
C VAL A 4 -1.79 6.52 -24.15
N SER A 5 -2.93 5.81 -24.11
CA SER A 5 -3.30 4.90 -23.02
C SER A 5 -3.33 5.60 -21.65
N GLY A 6 -3.80 6.84 -21.64
CA GLY A 6 -3.97 7.64 -20.44
C GLY A 6 -4.67 8.95 -20.73
N ILE A 7 -4.85 9.73 -19.66
CA ILE A 7 -5.52 11.02 -19.67
C ILE A 7 -4.61 12.10 -19.07
N GLN A 8 -4.81 13.34 -19.49
CA GLN A 8 -4.18 14.53 -18.91
C GLN A 8 -5.24 15.51 -18.42
N ALA A 9 -4.90 16.29 -17.40
CA ALA A 9 -5.72 17.42 -16.98
C ALA A 9 -5.84 18.44 -18.12
N ALA A 10 -7.04 19.00 -18.30
CA ALA A 10 -7.23 20.12 -19.21
C ALA A 10 -6.59 21.37 -18.58
N SER A 11 -5.55 21.92 -19.23
CA SER A 11 -5.06 23.27 -18.93
C SER A 11 -5.20 24.15 -20.17
N LYS A 12 -5.68 25.38 -19.96
CA LYS A 12 -5.78 26.41 -21.01
C LYS A 12 -4.56 27.35 -21.03
N THR A 13 -3.56 27.11 -20.18
CA THR A 13 -2.39 28.00 -20.02
C THR A 13 -1.15 27.34 -20.60
N LEU A 14 -0.49 28.01 -21.54
CA LEU A 14 0.81 27.59 -22.08
C LEU A 14 1.86 27.60 -20.94
N GLY A 15 2.62 26.51 -20.81
CA GLY A 15 3.64 26.37 -19.74
C GLY A 15 3.12 25.84 -18.40
N ALA A 16 1.83 25.47 -18.29
CA ALA A 16 1.32 24.83 -17.08
C ALA A 16 1.88 23.42 -16.89
N THR A 17 2.19 23.07 -15.63
CA THR A 17 2.33 21.69 -15.18
C THR A 17 0.98 20.98 -15.35
N LEU A 18 0.96 19.86 -16.08
CA LEU A 18 -0.21 19.00 -16.21
C LEU A 18 -0.08 17.83 -15.23
N ASP A 19 -1.22 17.28 -14.82
CA ASP A 19 -1.28 15.98 -14.14
C ASP A 19 -1.72 14.96 -15.18
N VAL A 20 -0.98 13.85 -15.27
CA VAL A 20 -1.25 12.74 -16.20
C VAL A 20 -1.56 11.49 -15.41
N PHE A 21 -2.45 10.66 -15.96
CA PHE A 21 -2.88 9.42 -15.34
C PHE A 21 -2.99 8.33 -16.39
N ALA A 22 -2.36 7.17 -16.18
CA ALA A 22 -2.52 6.05 -17.10
C ALA A 22 -3.93 5.46 -17.00
N ASP A 23 -4.41 4.87 -18.10
CA ASP A 23 -5.70 4.19 -18.11
C ASP A 23 -5.75 3.03 -17.09
N ALA A 24 -6.98 2.55 -16.84
CA ALA A 24 -7.20 1.37 -16.03
C ALA A 24 -6.38 0.18 -16.55
N ASP A 25 -5.94 -0.68 -15.63
CA ASP A 25 -5.13 -1.83 -15.99
C ASP A 25 -5.92 -2.78 -16.91
N PRO A 26 -5.39 -3.11 -18.10
CA PRO A 26 -5.97 -4.16 -18.90
C PRO A 26 -6.06 -5.47 -18.11
N VAL A 27 -7.02 -6.32 -18.46
CA VAL A 27 -7.19 -7.63 -17.83
C VAL A 27 -5.87 -8.42 -17.89
N GLY A 28 -5.43 -8.93 -16.75
CA GLY A 28 -4.18 -9.68 -16.65
C GLY A 28 -2.91 -8.85 -16.73
N GLN A 29 -2.98 -7.52 -16.64
CA GLN A 29 -1.81 -6.64 -16.70
C GLN A 29 -1.78 -5.66 -15.51
N VAL A 30 -0.63 -5.01 -15.33
CA VAL A 30 -0.44 -3.85 -14.45
C VAL A 30 0.33 -2.78 -15.18
N PHE A 31 0.20 -1.53 -14.75
CA PHE A 31 1.03 -0.43 -15.23
C PHE A 31 2.52 -0.78 -15.07
N ASP A 32 3.31 -0.50 -16.10
CA ASP A 32 4.76 -0.68 -16.09
C ASP A 32 5.48 0.67 -15.95
N LYS A 33 5.33 1.54 -16.96
CA LYS A 33 5.95 2.87 -17.01
C LYS A 33 5.38 3.73 -18.12
N TRP A 34 5.75 4.99 -18.13
CA TRP A 34 5.59 5.87 -19.28
C TRP A 34 6.78 5.76 -20.25
N THR A 35 6.51 5.84 -21.56
CA THR A 35 7.51 5.83 -22.64
C THR A 35 7.28 6.97 -23.63
N GLY A 36 8.19 7.13 -24.61
CA GLY A 36 8.20 8.27 -25.53
C GLY A 36 8.88 9.46 -24.89
N GLY A 37 8.20 10.60 -24.82
CA GLY A 37 8.71 11.82 -24.19
C GLY A 37 8.67 11.81 -22.66
N ALA A 38 8.83 10.66 -22.00
CA ALA A 38 8.63 10.49 -20.55
C ALA A 38 9.59 11.33 -19.68
N ALA A 39 10.66 11.91 -20.25
CA ALA A 39 11.57 12.82 -19.54
C ALA A 39 10.89 14.11 -19.03
N ILE A 40 9.70 14.45 -19.55
CA ILE A 40 8.89 15.57 -19.05
C ILE A 40 8.15 15.24 -17.75
N LEU A 41 8.10 13.97 -17.34
CA LEU A 41 7.36 13.53 -16.16
C LEU A 41 8.23 13.66 -14.92
N LEU A 42 7.63 14.13 -13.82
CA LEU A 42 8.30 14.19 -12.52
C LEU A 42 8.54 12.79 -11.95
N THR A 43 7.62 11.85 -12.19
CA THR A 43 7.68 10.47 -11.73
C THR A 43 7.30 9.49 -12.87
N PRO A 44 8.17 9.29 -13.89
CA PRO A 44 7.85 8.47 -15.07
C PRO A 44 7.61 6.98 -14.78
N GLY A 45 8.00 6.50 -13.60
CA GLY A 45 7.71 5.16 -13.10
C GLY A 45 6.38 5.03 -12.35
N GLU A 46 5.64 6.13 -12.18
CA GLU A 46 4.36 6.14 -11.47
C GLU A 46 3.19 6.29 -12.44
N ARG A 47 2.06 5.65 -12.13
CA ARG A 47 0.82 5.72 -12.92
C ARG A 47 0.34 7.17 -13.07
N ARG A 48 0.49 7.93 -11.99
CA ARG A 48 0.19 9.36 -11.92
C ARG A 48 1.51 10.09 -11.87
N SER A 49 1.65 11.12 -12.70
CA SER A 49 2.79 12.02 -12.62
C SER A 49 2.37 13.43 -12.96
N GLY A 50 3.00 14.41 -12.31
CA GLY A 50 3.03 15.78 -12.84
C GLY A 50 3.96 15.87 -14.06
N THR A 51 3.81 16.92 -14.86
CA THR A 51 4.75 17.25 -15.95
C THR A 51 5.57 18.49 -15.61
N THR A 52 6.78 18.59 -16.14
CA THR A 52 7.47 19.88 -16.26
C THR A 52 6.75 20.77 -17.27
N PRO A 53 6.88 22.11 -17.20
CA PRO A 53 6.41 23.00 -18.25
C PRO A 53 6.92 22.58 -19.63
N LEU A 54 6.03 22.56 -20.61
CA LEU A 54 6.34 22.09 -21.97
C LEU A 54 6.62 23.28 -22.89
N ALA A 55 7.74 23.24 -23.60
CA ALA A 55 8.08 24.18 -24.68
C ALA A 55 7.64 23.69 -26.07
N THR A 56 7.39 22.38 -26.22
CA THR A 56 7.05 21.74 -27.50
C THR A 56 5.99 20.65 -27.32
N ASN A 57 5.31 20.32 -28.41
CA ASN A 57 4.37 19.20 -28.43
C ASN A 57 5.13 17.88 -28.23
N THR A 58 4.89 17.25 -27.08
CA THR A 58 5.47 15.96 -26.71
C THR A 58 4.38 14.89 -26.64
N SER A 59 4.69 13.66 -27.02
CA SER A 59 3.81 12.49 -26.83
C SER A 59 4.39 11.54 -25.79
N ILE A 60 3.54 11.08 -24.88
CA ILE A 60 3.85 10.05 -23.90
C ILE A 60 2.84 8.90 -24.00
N THR A 61 3.30 7.69 -23.69
CA THR A 61 2.49 6.48 -23.77
C THR A 61 2.63 5.67 -22.49
N ALA A 62 1.51 5.35 -21.83
CA ALA A 62 1.51 4.39 -20.74
C ALA A 62 1.69 2.98 -21.28
N THR A 63 2.57 2.22 -20.64
CA THR A 63 2.81 0.82 -20.99
C THR A 63 2.42 -0.07 -19.83
N TYR A 64 2.04 -1.30 -20.16
CA TYR A 64 1.53 -2.29 -19.22
C TYR A 64 2.29 -3.60 -19.42
N ARG A 65 2.46 -4.35 -18.33
CA ARG A 65 3.15 -5.63 -18.33
C ARG A 65 2.23 -6.75 -17.83
N PRO A 66 2.42 -7.99 -18.32
CA PRO A 66 1.64 -9.13 -17.86
C PRO A 66 1.78 -9.38 -16.35
N LEU A 67 0.69 -9.80 -15.72
CA LEU A 67 0.65 -10.29 -14.36
C LEU A 67 0.00 -11.68 -14.36
N ALA A 68 0.64 -12.63 -13.68
CA ALA A 68 0.08 -13.97 -13.48
C ALA A 68 -1.31 -13.90 -12.82
N GLN A 69 -2.12 -14.95 -13.01
CA GLN A 69 -3.44 -15.03 -12.38
C GLN A 69 -3.30 -14.84 -10.86
N PHE A 70 -3.96 -13.81 -10.36
CA PHE A 70 -3.84 -13.34 -9.00
C PHE A 70 -4.98 -13.92 -8.16
N THR A 71 -4.76 -15.14 -7.63
CA THR A 71 -5.74 -15.84 -6.78
C THR A 71 -5.14 -16.10 -5.40
N PRO A 72 -5.53 -15.35 -4.36
CA PRO A 72 -4.97 -15.53 -3.03
C PRO A 72 -5.38 -16.87 -2.42
N GLN A 73 -4.47 -17.46 -1.68
CA GLN A 73 -4.73 -18.57 -0.77
C GLN A 73 -5.27 -18.01 0.56
N THR A 74 -5.98 -18.85 1.32
CA THR A 74 -6.57 -18.45 2.61
C THR A 74 -6.44 -19.54 3.67
N THR A 75 -6.42 -19.13 4.94
CA THR A 75 -6.49 -20.02 6.11
C THR A 75 -7.10 -19.28 7.31
N VAL A 76 -7.44 -20.03 8.37
CA VAL A 76 -7.90 -19.48 9.64
C VAL A 76 -6.84 -19.75 10.71
N LEU A 77 -6.45 -18.72 11.46
CA LEU A 77 -5.36 -18.82 12.43
C LEU A 77 -5.83 -19.21 13.84
N ASN A 78 -7.07 -18.89 14.21
CA ASN A 78 -7.61 -19.13 15.55
C ASN A 78 -8.50 -20.39 15.66
N GLY A 79 -8.43 -21.30 14.68
CA GLY A 79 -9.06 -22.62 14.73
C GLY A 79 -10.61 -22.66 14.64
N VAL A 80 -11.28 -21.52 14.55
CA VAL A 80 -12.74 -21.46 14.33
C VAL A 80 -13.06 -21.65 12.84
N PRO A 81 -14.31 -21.98 12.46
CA PRO A 81 -14.70 -22.04 11.05
C PRO A 81 -14.46 -20.73 10.32
N ALA A 82 -13.97 -20.76 9.07
CA ALA A 82 -13.63 -19.57 8.28
C ALA A 82 -14.82 -18.61 8.06
N SER A 83 -16.04 -19.14 8.07
CA SER A 83 -17.29 -18.38 7.98
C SER A 83 -17.71 -17.70 9.28
N SER A 84 -17.05 -18.00 10.40
CA SER A 84 -17.36 -17.38 11.69
C SER A 84 -17.01 -15.89 11.69
N ALA A 85 -17.87 -15.07 12.30
CA ALA A 85 -17.58 -13.65 12.51
C ALA A 85 -16.33 -13.43 13.37
N SER A 86 -15.96 -14.39 14.21
CA SER A 86 -14.75 -14.38 15.04
C SER A 86 -13.51 -14.95 14.34
N ALA A 87 -13.60 -15.39 13.08
CA ALA A 87 -12.47 -15.99 12.38
C ALA A 87 -11.35 -14.97 12.10
N VAL A 88 -10.14 -15.33 12.49
CA VAL A 88 -8.91 -14.63 12.11
C VAL A 88 -8.43 -15.22 10.81
N ASN A 89 -9.05 -14.77 9.71
CA ASN A 89 -8.69 -15.19 8.36
C ASN A 89 -7.37 -14.53 7.93
N ALA A 90 -6.51 -15.30 7.28
CA ALA A 90 -5.30 -14.82 6.64
C ALA A 90 -5.33 -15.17 5.15
N TYR A 91 -4.78 -14.28 4.33
CA TYR A 91 -4.79 -14.33 2.88
C TYR A 91 -3.38 -14.09 2.36
N TRP A 92 -2.95 -14.81 1.33
CA TRP A 92 -1.64 -14.56 0.73
C TRP A 92 -1.56 -14.91 -0.74
N PHE A 93 -0.66 -14.22 -1.44
CA PHE A 93 -0.27 -14.55 -2.80
C PHE A 93 1.26 -14.47 -2.94
N PHE A 94 1.87 -15.52 -3.47
CA PHE A 94 3.30 -15.59 -3.76
C PHE A 94 3.46 -15.74 -5.28
N PRO A 95 4.06 -14.76 -5.99
CA PRO A 95 4.24 -14.85 -7.44
C PRO A 95 5.19 -15.98 -7.86
N ARG A 96 6.05 -16.41 -6.94
CA ARG A 96 7.11 -17.41 -7.16
C ARG A 96 7.58 -17.97 -5.82
N ALA A 97 8.29 -19.09 -5.85
CA ALA A 97 8.79 -19.77 -4.65
C ALA A 97 9.71 -18.90 -3.77
N LEU A 98 10.50 -17.99 -4.38
CA LEU A 98 11.42 -17.10 -3.67
C LEU A 98 11.13 -15.63 -4.02
N PRO A 99 10.18 -14.98 -3.32
CA PRO A 99 9.88 -13.58 -3.58
C PRO A 99 11.06 -12.68 -3.17
N ARG A 100 11.13 -11.47 -3.72
CA ARG A 100 12.12 -10.44 -3.30
C ARG A 100 11.96 -10.07 -1.83
N GLY A 101 10.75 -10.24 -1.31
CA GLY A 101 10.35 -10.03 0.07
C GLY A 101 8.85 -10.21 0.21
N VAL A 102 8.36 -10.12 1.43
CA VAL A 102 6.93 -10.27 1.73
C VAL A 102 6.39 -9.02 2.38
N ILE A 103 5.35 -8.45 1.79
CA ILE A 103 4.65 -7.29 2.30
C ILE A 103 3.41 -7.76 3.04
N PHE A 104 3.42 -7.62 4.36
CA PHE A 104 2.24 -7.79 5.19
C PHE A 104 1.40 -6.51 5.14
N ARG A 105 0.16 -6.66 4.68
CA ARG A 105 -0.84 -5.62 4.51
C ARG A 105 -1.83 -5.63 5.67
N PHE A 106 -1.96 -4.49 6.34
CA PHE A 106 -2.85 -4.34 7.50
C PHE A 106 -3.99 -3.39 7.17
N HIS A 107 -5.22 -3.85 7.38
CA HIS A 107 -6.43 -3.08 7.12
C HIS A 107 -6.66 -1.98 8.18
N GLY A 108 -7.35 -0.90 7.80
CA GLY A 108 -7.85 0.13 8.72
C GLY A 108 -8.95 -0.36 9.67
N ALA A 109 -9.38 0.49 10.61
CA ALA A 109 -10.40 0.16 11.60
C ALA A 109 -11.72 -0.26 10.93
N GLY A 110 -12.41 -1.25 11.49
CA GLY A 110 -13.65 -1.79 10.90
C GLY A 110 -13.44 -2.73 9.70
N GLY A 111 -12.20 -2.82 9.21
CA GLY A 111 -11.84 -3.54 7.98
C GLY A 111 -11.72 -5.06 8.11
N ASN A 112 -11.25 -5.64 7.01
CA ASN A 112 -11.01 -7.07 6.84
C ASN A 112 -9.82 -7.28 5.90
N GLY A 113 -8.93 -8.22 6.24
CA GLY A 113 -7.73 -8.51 5.46
C GLY A 113 -7.99 -8.96 4.02
N GLY A 114 -9.12 -9.63 3.74
CA GLY A 114 -9.48 -10.10 2.40
C GLY A 114 -9.77 -8.98 1.42
N THR A 115 -10.18 -7.79 1.92
CA THR A 115 -10.41 -6.62 1.07
C THR A 115 -9.14 -6.15 0.37
N GLN A 116 -7.95 -6.51 0.90
CA GLN A 116 -6.66 -6.22 0.27
C GLN A 116 -6.47 -6.89 -1.10
N PHE A 117 -7.30 -7.89 -1.42
CA PHE A 117 -7.23 -8.65 -2.66
C PHE A 117 -8.45 -8.44 -3.57
N VAL A 118 -9.38 -7.56 -3.21
CA VAL A 118 -10.61 -7.33 -4.00
C VAL A 118 -11.02 -5.87 -4.12
N LYS A 119 -10.72 -5.03 -3.11
CA LYS A 119 -11.06 -3.60 -3.17
C LYS A 119 -10.10 -2.90 -4.13
N THR A 120 -10.63 -2.13 -5.08
CA THR A 120 -9.91 -1.51 -6.20
C THR A 120 -8.54 -0.94 -5.84
N GLU A 121 -8.46 -0.03 -4.85
CA GLU A 121 -7.21 0.65 -4.50
C GLU A 121 -6.21 -0.30 -3.84
N GLU A 122 -6.70 -1.21 -3.00
CA GLU A 122 -5.86 -2.18 -2.29
C GLU A 122 -5.34 -3.27 -3.23
N LEU A 123 -6.22 -3.73 -4.14
CA LEU A 123 -5.91 -4.72 -5.16
C LEU A 123 -4.86 -4.18 -6.13
N LYS A 124 -4.92 -2.89 -6.51
CA LYS A 124 -3.88 -2.27 -7.33
C LYS A 124 -2.52 -2.36 -6.68
N PHE A 125 -2.40 -1.94 -5.41
CA PHE A 125 -1.15 -2.09 -4.67
C PHE A 125 -0.66 -3.55 -4.67
N ALA A 126 -1.55 -4.50 -4.34
CA ALA A 126 -1.16 -5.89 -4.21
C ALA A 126 -0.68 -6.48 -5.54
N ARG A 127 -1.33 -6.12 -6.65
CA ARG A 127 -0.94 -6.51 -8.01
C ARG A 127 0.39 -5.90 -8.43
N ASP A 128 0.60 -4.61 -8.17
CA ASP A 128 1.84 -3.90 -8.50
C ASP A 128 3.03 -4.50 -7.73
N ALA A 129 2.87 -4.74 -6.42
CA ALA A 129 3.88 -5.39 -5.58
C ALA A 129 4.23 -6.80 -6.08
N VAL A 130 3.22 -7.58 -6.47
CA VAL A 130 3.41 -8.93 -7.02
C VAL A 130 4.12 -8.91 -8.37
N ALA A 131 3.77 -7.96 -9.24
CA ALA A 131 4.46 -7.76 -10.51
C ALA A 131 5.95 -7.40 -10.31
N ASP A 132 6.26 -6.66 -9.25
CA ASP A 132 7.64 -6.35 -8.86
C ASP A 132 8.37 -7.51 -8.16
N GLY A 133 7.70 -8.65 -7.95
CA GLY A 133 8.28 -9.87 -7.40
C GLY A 133 8.19 -10.01 -5.88
N TYR A 134 7.38 -9.19 -5.20
CA TYR A 134 7.07 -9.36 -3.78
C TYR A 134 5.90 -10.31 -3.59
N ALA A 135 5.89 -11.05 -2.49
CA ALA A 135 4.66 -11.70 -2.02
C ALA A 135 3.84 -10.71 -1.19
N VAL A 136 2.52 -10.89 -1.19
CA VAL A 136 1.61 -10.07 -0.39
C VAL A 136 0.83 -10.97 0.55
N VAL A 137 0.81 -10.61 1.82
CA VAL A 137 0.08 -11.31 2.88
C VAL A 137 -0.83 -10.30 3.56
N SER A 138 -2.01 -10.70 3.97
CA SER A 138 -2.93 -9.91 4.77
C SER A 138 -3.61 -10.80 5.78
N LEU A 139 -4.07 -10.22 6.88
CA LEU A 139 -4.89 -10.93 7.86
C LEU A 139 -5.92 -10.00 8.46
N VAL A 140 -6.92 -10.61 9.05
CA VAL A 140 -7.93 -9.93 9.86
C VAL A 140 -7.37 -9.72 11.27
N SER A 141 -7.66 -8.57 11.89
CA SER A 141 -7.33 -8.34 13.31
C SER A 141 -8.04 -9.33 14.24
N ASN A 142 -7.49 -9.62 15.41
CA ASN A 142 -8.00 -10.60 16.36
C ASN A 142 -9.32 -10.16 17.01
N ASP A 143 -9.39 -8.91 17.45
CA ASP A 143 -10.65 -8.35 17.96
C ASP A 143 -11.63 -8.17 16.81
N ARG A 144 -12.56 -9.13 16.67
CA ARG A 144 -13.61 -9.08 15.64
C ARG A 144 -14.88 -8.37 16.07
N VAL A 145 -15.00 -8.05 17.34
CA VAL A 145 -16.13 -7.28 17.87
C VAL A 145 -15.90 -5.82 17.51
N ASN A 146 -14.77 -5.25 17.93
CA ASN A 146 -14.43 -3.85 17.67
C ASN A 146 -13.68 -3.67 16.33
N ARG A 147 -13.14 -4.76 15.75
CA ARG A 147 -12.41 -4.74 14.46
C ARG A 147 -11.20 -3.81 14.48
N THR A 148 -10.48 -3.85 15.59
CA THR A 148 -9.28 -3.08 15.87
C THR A 148 -8.07 -4.00 16.03
N TRP A 149 -6.89 -3.41 15.84
CA TRP A 149 -5.61 -4.07 16.13
C TRP A 149 -5.23 -3.86 17.59
N ASP A 150 -4.62 -4.87 18.19
CA ASP A 150 -4.06 -4.82 19.53
C ASP A 150 -2.95 -3.76 19.61
N GLY A 151 -3.10 -2.85 20.58
CA GLY A 151 -2.20 -1.73 20.81
C GLY A 151 -0.95 -2.10 21.61
N THR A 152 -0.89 -3.29 22.20
CA THR A 152 0.14 -3.73 23.14
C THR A 152 1.54 -3.68 22.52
N VAL A 153 2.50 -3.08 23.22
CA VAL A 153 3.91 -3.00 22.82
C VAL A 153 4.77 -3.61 23.92
N ASN A 154 5.35 -4.77 23.64
CA ASN A 154 6.30 -5.43 24.54
C ASN A 154 7.39 -6.11 23.72
N GLN A 155 8.57 -5.48 23.60
CA GLN A 155 9.69 -6.04 22.82
C GLN A 155 10.28 -7.31 23.45
N ALA A 156 10.20 -7.47 24.77
CA ALA A 156 10.69 -8.67 25.45
C ALA A 156 9.75 -9.86 25.27
N ASN A 157 8.46 -9.60 25.03
CA ASN A 157 7.47 -10.61 24.69
C ASN A 157 6.51 -10.10 23.61
N PRO A 158 6.91 -10.11 22.33
CA PRO A 158 6.07 -9.64 21.22
C PRO A 158 4.72 -10.33 21.15
N ALA A 159 4.66 -11.62 21.52
CA ALA A 159 3.44 -12.42 21.52
C ALA A 159 2.42 -12.01 22.60
N ALA A 160 2.78 -11.11 23.53
CA ALA A 160 1.79 -10.46 24.41
C ALA A 160 0.78 -9.61 23.62
N ASN A 161 1.14 -9.19 22.40
CA ASN A 161 0.20 -8.64 21.44
C ASN A 161 -0.41 -9.80 20.64
N VAL A 162 -1.73 -9.98 20.74
CA VAL A 162 -2.41 -11.15 20.15
C VAL A 162 -2.37 -11.15 18.62
N ASP A 163 -2.39 -9.97 17.99
CA ASP A 163 -2.25 -9.86 16.54
C ASP A 163 -0.84 -10.22 16.09
N VAL A 164 0.18 -9.83 16.85
CA VAL A 164 1.57 -10.23 16.59
C VAL A 164 1.75 -11.74 16.76
N ALA A 165 1.12 -12.36 17.77
CA ALA A 165 1.15 -13.81 17.93
C ALA A 165 0.53 -14.54 16.71
N ASN A 166 -0.61 -14.05 16.20
CA ASN A 166 -1.22 -14.57 14.97
C ASN A 166 -0.31 -14.41 13.75
N ILE A 167 0.39 -13.27 13.62
CA ILE A 167 1.36 -13.03 12.55
C ILE A 167 2.55 -14.00 12.65
N GLN A 168 3.07 -14.25 13.84
CA GLN A 168 4.14 -15.23 14.05
C GLN A 168 3.69 -16.65 13.67
N ALA A 169 2.46 -17.04 14.03
CA ALA A 169 1.88 -18.32 13.63
C ALA A 169 1.74 -18.45 12.09
N LEU A 170 1.32 -17.37 11.43
CA LEU A 170 1.25 -17.32 9.97
C LEU A 170 2.63 -17.40 9.31
N ILE A 171 3.64 -16.72 9.85
CA ILE A 171 5.03 -16.83 9.37
C ILE A 171 5.53 -18.28 9.50
N ALA A 172 5.26 -18.93 10.64
CA ALA A 172 5.64 -20.32 10.85
C ALA A 172 4.94 -21.26 9.84
N LEU A 173 3.64 -21.05 9.58
CA LEU A 173 2.88 -21.78 8.57
C LEU A 173 3.44 -21.58 7.16
N LEU A 174 3.75 -20.34 6.77
CA LEU A 174 4.30 -20.06 5.44
C LEU A 174 5.72 -20.62 5.29
N THR A 175 6.50 -20.64 6.37
CA THR A 175 7.84 -21.27 6.43
C THR A 175 7.73 -22.79 6.27
N SER A 176 6.79 -23.45 6.97
CA SER A 176 6.61 -24.91 6.84
C SER A 176 6.11 -25.33 5.45
N LYS A 177 5.44 -24.42 4.73
CA LYS A 177 5.07 -24.59 3.32
C LYS A 177 6.22 -24.31 2.33
N GLY A 178 7.40 -23.93 2.81
CA GLY A 178 8.54 -23.56 1.98
C GLY A 178 8.38 -22.23 1.23
N LEU A 179 7.43 -21.38 1.64
CA LEU A 179 7.19 -20.07 1.02
C LEU A 179 8.04 -18.96 1.66
N LEU A 180 8.48 -19.16 2.90
CA LEU A 180 9.36 -18.25 3.64
C LEU A 180 10.60 -18.98 4.13
N SER A 181 11.66 -18.20 4.35
CA SER A 181 12.85 -18.62 5.08
C SER A 181 13.29 -17.49 6.02
N ALA A 182 14.24 -17.77 6.92
CA ALA A 182 14.85 -16.74 7.77
C ALA A 182 15.55 -15.62 6.97
N ALA A 183 15.92 -15.88 5.72
CA ALA A 183 16.53 -14.90 4.83
C ALA A 183 15.49 -14.03 4.08
N THR A 184 14.22 -14.41 4.09
CA THR A 184 13.18 -13.68 3.35
C THR A 184 12.87 -12.36 4.06
N PRO A 185 13.10 -11.19 3.42
CA PRO A 185 12.85 -9.91 4.06
C PRO A 185 11.34 -9.67 4.20
N LEU A 186 10.92 -9.30 5.40
CA LEU A 186 9.52 -8.99 5.73
C LEU A 186 9.35 -7.47 5.85
N PHE A 187 8.21 -6.97 5.37
CA PHE A 187 7.85 -5.56 5.38
C PHE A 187 6.42 -5.40 5.89
N GLY A 188 6.17 -4.35 6.66
CA GLY A 188 4.81 -3.98 7.08
C GLY A 188 4.28 -2.83 6.25
N SER A 189 3.03 -2.88 5.79
CA SER A 189 2.35 -1.76 5.16
C SER A 189 0.90 -1.73 5.62
N GLY A 190 0.38 -0.56 5.95
CA GLY A 190 -1.03 -0.47 6.32
C GLY A 190 -1.59 0.92 6.10
N HIS A 191 -2.92 0.98 6.08
CA HIS A 191 -3.68 2.23 5.98
C HIS A 191 -4.49 2.48 7.24
N SER A 192 -4.65 3.76 7.63
CA SER A 192 -5.40 4.14 8.83
C SER A 192 -4.92 3.35 10.06
N ALA A 193 -5.79 2.75 10.88
CA ALA A 193 -5.38 1.93 12.03
C ALA A 193 -4.34 0.83 11.67
N GLY A 194 -4.41 0.30 10.45
CA GLY A 194 -3.44 -0.67 9.93
C GLY A 194 -2.04 -0.10 9.74
N ALA A 195 -1.87 1.19 9.47
CA ALA A 195 -0.56 1.84 9.40
C ALA A 195 0.12 1.85 10.77
N GLY A 196 -0.65 2.09 11.84
CA GLY A 196 -0.16 1.98 13.20
C GLY A 196 0.26 0.55 13.55
N ASN A 197 -0.52 -0.44 13.11
CA ASN A 197 -0.16 -1.84 13.26
C ASN A 197 1.08 -2.23 12.44
N ALA A 198 1.22 -1.71 11.22
CA ALA A 198 2.38 -1.94 10.36
C ALA A 198 3.69 -1.52 11.04
N LEU A 199 3.71 -0.31 11.64
CA LEU A 199 4.85 0.17 12.39
C LEU A 199 5.11 -0.69 13.64
N ARG A 200 4.04 -1.03 14.38
CA ARG A 200 4.13 -1.83 15.61
C ARG A 200 4.68 -3.23 15.37
N VAL A 201 4.11 -3.97 14.41
CA VAL A 201 4.55 -5.32 14.08
C VAL A 201 5.99 -5.30 13.58
N ALA A 202 6.32 -4.36 12.68
CA ALA A 202 7.66 -4.26 12.15
C ALA A 202 8.69 -3.99 13.25
N PHE A 203 8.37 -3.11 14.21
CA PHE A 203 9.19 -2.84 15.39
C PHE A 203 9.33 -4.07 16.29
N LEU A 204 8.22 -4.70 16.69
CA LEU A 204 8.21 -5.83 17.62
C LEU A 204 8.90 -7.09 17.05
N LEU A 205 8.88 -7.26 15.73
CA LEU A 205 9.47 -8.42 15.05
C LEU A 205 10.74 -8.09 14.25
N ASN A 206 11.28 -6.88 14.39
CA ASN A 206 12.49 -6.39 13.71
C ASN A 206 12.49 -6.64 12.19
N TRP A 207 11.40 -6.24 11.53
CA TRP A 207 11.24 -6.35 10.07
C TRP A 207 12.08 -5.33 9.31
N LYS A 208 12.21 -5.50 7.99
CA LYS A 208 13.14 -4.71 7.16
C LYS A 208 12.70 -3.27 6.93
N ALA A 209 11.40 -3.02 6.85
CA ALA A 209 10.86 -1.67 6.84
C ALA A 209 9.37 -1.70 7.17
N SER A 210 8.82 -0.52 7.41
CA SER A 210 7.40 -0.30 7.59
C SER A 210 6.91 0.86 6.72
N HIS A 211 5.65 0.80 6.32
CA HIS A 211 4.97 1.83 5.54
C HIS A 211 3.67 2.23 6.22
N GLN A 212 3.51 3.54 6.43
CA GLN A 212 2.38 4.16 7.08
C GLN A 212 1.61 5.00 6.07
N HIS A 213 0.39 4.59 5.75
CA HIS A 213 -0.49 5.31 4.82
C HIS A 213 -1.59 6.07 5.55
N CYS A 214 -1.67 7.39 5.30
CA CYS A 214 -2.64 8.36 5.80
C CYS A 214 -2.64 8.68 7.32
N VAL A 215 -1.90 7.95 8.16
CA VAL A 215 -1.78 8.26 9.59
C VAL A 215 -0.33 8.10 10.09
N PRO A 216 0.08 8.84 11.13
CA PRO A 216 1.46 8.86 11.61
C PRO A 216 1.93 7.56 12.29
N GLY A 217 1.01 6.75 12.82
CA GLY A 217 1.34 5.63 13.70
C GLY A 217 1.82 6.07 15.10
N PRO A 218 2.13 5.12 16.01
CA PRO A 218 2.43 5.44 17.41
C PRO A 218 3.78 6.19 17.57
N PRO A 219 3.80 7.43 18.11
CA PRO A 219 5.03 8.23 18.21
C PRO A 219 6.07 7.60 19.14
N ALA A 220 5.65 6.92 20.21
CA ALA A 220 6.56 6.20 21.10
C ALA A 220 7.33 5.09 20.37
N ILE A 221 6.71 4.43 19.39
CA ILE A 221 7.39 3.43 18.55
C ILE A 221 8.33 4.13 17.57
N ALA A 222 7.89 5.22 16.91
CA ALA A 222 8.75 5.98 16.01
C ALA A 222 9.99 6.54 16.71
N ALA A 223 9.89 6.94 17.97
CA ALA A 223 11.02 7.43 18.77
C ALA A 223 12.02 6.33 19.18
N ALA A 224 11.57 5.06 19.26
CA ALA A 224 12.38 3.95 19.76
C ALA A 224 12.87 2.99 18.66
N THR A 225 12.11 2.83 17.58
CA THR A 225 12.38 1.82 16.54
C THR A 225 13.72 2.06 15.83
N THR A 226 14.35 0.98 15.39
CA THR A 226 15.49 0.98 14.45
C THR A 226 15.06 0.59 13.03
N VAL A 227 13.79 0.26 12.84
CA VAL A 227 13.22 -0.18 11.57
C VAL A 227 13.01 1.03 10.65
N PRO A 228 13.51 1.00 9.41
CA PRO A 228 13.21 2.01 8.40
C PRO A 228 11.71 2.23 8.18
N GLY A 229 11.30 3.48 7.95
CA GLY A 229 9.90 3.86 7.83
C GLY A 229 9.61 4.75 6.63
N ILE A 230 8.46 4.57 5.99
CA ILE A 230 7.97 5.48 4.95
C ILE A 230 6.56 5.93 5.33
N TRP A 231 6.35 7.24 5.36
CA TRP A 231 5.05 7.85 5.58
C TRP A 231 4.52 8.42 4.27
N THR A 232 3.42 7.87 3.77
CA THR A 232 2.68 8.44 2.64
C THR A 232 1.39 9.04 3.16
N MET A 233 1.29 10.36 3.08
CA MET A 233 0.20 11.11 3.68
C MET A 233 -0.60 11.84 2.62
N ALA A 234 -1.91 11.94 2.79
CA ALA A 234 -2.74 12.77 1.92
C ALA A 234 -2.77 14.20 2.48
N GLN A 235 -2.50 15.20 1.62
CA GLN A 235 -2.41 16.61 2.03
C GLN A 235 -3.68 17.09 2.76
N ASN A 236 -4.85 16.60 2.31
CA ASN A 236 -6.16 17.02 2.80
C ASN A 236 -6.81 16.02 3.77
N ASP A 237 -6.11 14.97 4.20
CA ASP A 237 -6.67 14.04 5.19
C ASP A 237 -6.53 14.62 6.60
N THR A 238 -7.54 15.38 7.00
CA THR A 238 -7.68 15.97 8.33
C THR A 238 -8.88 15.39 9.10
N ARG A 239 -9.47 14.29 8.61
CA ARG A 239 -10.82 13.83 9.00
C ARG A 239 -10.96 13.51 10.49
N GLU A 240 -9.87 13.14 11.14
CA GLU A 240 -9.85 12.70 12.55
C GLU A 240 -8.79 13.44 13.38
N ASP A 241 -7.82 14.07 12.74
CA ASP A 241 -6.78 14.84 13.39
C ASP A 241 -6.14 15.80 12.36
N GLN A 242 -6.10 17.09 12.70
CA GLN A 242 -5.52 18.13 11.85
C GLN A 242 -3.99 18.09 11.83
N MET A 243 -3.37 17.46 12.83
CA MET A 243 -1.93 17.37 13.00
C MET A 243 -1.31 16.16 12.33
N ARG A 244 -2.09 15.26 11.73
CA ARG A 244 -1.60 13.98 11.14
C ARG A 244 -0.37 14.13 10.25
N ASN A 245 -0.38 15.12 9.36
CA ASN A 245 0.75 15.39 8.46
C ASN A 245 1.98 15.84 9.24
N THR A 246 1.81 16.74 10.21
CA THR A 246 2.87 17.24 11.09
C THR A 246 3.43 16.13 11.98
N ASP A 247 2.56 15.28 12.53
CA ASP A 247 2.95 14.15 13.39
C ASP A 247 3.70 13.08 12.59
N ALA A 248 3.27 12.82 11.35
CA ALA A 248 3.96 11.87 10.47
C ALA A 248 5.35 12.39 10.08
N LEU A 249 5.46 13.69 9.79
CA LEU A 249 6.76 14.35 9.57
C LEU A 249 7.63 14.30 10.83
N THR A 250 7.05 14.52 12.01
CA THR A 250 7.75 14.43 13.30
C THR A 250 8.29 13.02 13.54
N ASN A 251 7.48 11.99 13.31
CA ASN A 251 7.89 10.59 13.40
C ASN A 251 9.01 10.28 12.40
N SER A 252 8.89 10.72 11.14
CA SER A 252 9.93 10.55 10.13
C SER A 252 11.25 11.22 10.56
N ASN A 253 11.20 12.46 11.05
CA ASN A 253 12.36 13.20 11.54
C ASN A 253 13.01 12.54 12.76
N ALA A 254 12.23 11.91 13.64
CA ALA A 254 12.76 11.16 14.78
C ALA A 254 13.61 9.94 14.36
N LEU A 255 13.32 9.32 13.21
CA LEU A 255 14.17 8.30 12.60
C LEU A 255 15.41 8.93 11.97
N ALA A 256 15.23 10.02 11.19
CA ALA A 256 16.33 10.71 10.51
C ALA A 256 17.39 11.21 11.50
N ALA A 257 16.98 11.80 12.63
CA ALA A 257 17.87 12.28 13.68
C ALA A 257 18.75 11.17 14.30
N ARG A 258 18.33 9.91 14.16
CA ARG A 258 19.05 8.72 14.63
C ARG A 258 19.73 7.96 13.49
N ASN A 259 19.87 8.56 12.30
CA ASN A 259 20.44 7.97 11.08
C ASN A 259 19.73 6.68 10.63
N ILE A 260 18.44 6.56 10.91
CA ILE A 260 17.61 5.45 10.42
C ILE A 260 16.95 5.90 9.11
N ALA A 261 17.05 5.05 8.08
CA ALA A 261 16.46 5.34 6.78
C ALA A 261 14.96 5.63 6.90
N THR A 262 14.52 6.74 6.31
CA THR A 262 13.15 7.23 6.43
C THR A 262 12.76 8.04 5.21
N ALA A 263 11.48 8.04 4.86
CA ALA A 263 10.94 8.94 3.85
C ALA A 263 9.57 9.46 4.29
N TYR A 264 9.30 10.72 3.96
CA TYR A 264 8.01 11.37 4.19
C TYR A 264 7.54 11.97 2.88
N MET A 265 6.34 11.59 2.46
CA MET A 265 5.73 12.00 1.21
C MET A 265 4.32 12.51 1.47
N VAL A 266 4.01 13.70 0.96
CA VAL A 266 2.65 14.26 0.99
C VAL A 266 2.09 14.23 -0.42
N VAL A 267 1.01 13.49 -0.61
CA VAL A 267 0.28 13.38 -1.86
C VAL A 267 -0.76 14.50 -1.92
N ALA A 268 -0.51 15.46 -2.82
CA ALA A 268 -1.46 16.52 -3.13
C ALA A 268 -2.74 15.98 -3.80
N PRO A 269 -3.88 16.67 -3.65
CA PRO A 269 -5.09 16.35 -4.40
C PRO A 269 -4.80 16.18 -5.89
N SER A 270 -5.46 15.21 -6.50
CA SER A 270 -5.46 15.03 -7.96
C SER A 270 -6.74 15.61 -8.52
N ALA A 271 -6.66 16.09 -9.77
CA ALA A 271 -7.87 16.34 -10.54
C ALA A 271 -8.72 15.06 -10.63
N VAL A 272 -10.03 15.23 -10.66
CA VAL A 272 -10.96 14.14 -10.98
C VAL A 272 -11.07 14.11 -12.50
N TYR A 273 -10.65 12.99 -13.10
CA TYR A 273 -10.79 12.76 -14.53
C TYR A 273 -12.09 12.00 -14.81
N PRO A 274 -12.80 12.27 -15.93
CA PRO A 274 -14.06 11.59 -16.24
C PRO A 274 -13.95 10.05 -16.32
N SER A 275 -12.77 9.48 -16.61
CA SER A 275 -12.54 8.03 -16.63
C SER A 275 -12.03 7.46 -15.31
N ARG A 276 -11.80 8.30 -14.29
CA ARG A 276 -11.10 7.91 -13.05
C ARG A 276 -11.83 6.81 -12.29
N PHE A 277 -13.15 6.79 -12.29
CA PHE A 277 -13.94 5.84 -11.51
C PHE A 277 -14.24 4.55 -12.29
N ALA A 278 -14.00 4.52 -13.61
CA ALA A 278 -14.20 3.32 -14.43
C ALA A 278 -13.28 2.15 -14.04
N GLN A 279 -12.24 2.42 -13.24
CA GLN A 279 -11.37 1.39 -12.67
C GLN A 279 -11.97 0.69 -11.44
N ILE A 280 -13.06 1.23 -10.87
CA ILE A 280 -13.76 0.61 -9.74
C ILE A 280 -14.63 -0.52 -10.27
N VAL A 281 -14.48 -1.70 -9.69
CA VAL A 281 -15.29 -2.86 -10.05
C VAL A 281 -16.77 -2.52 -9.92
N GLY A 282 -17.52 -2.71 -11.01
CA GLY A 282 -18.95 -2.42 -11.07
C GLY A 282 -19.31 -1.05 -11.64
N LEU A 283 -18.33 -0.18 -11.95
CA LEU A 283 -18.57 1.08 -12.65
C LEU A 283 -18.10 1.00 -14.11
N SER A 284 -18.96 1.39 -15.03
CA SER A 284 -18.62 1.56 -16.43
C SER A 284 -17.92 2.91 -16.68
N LEU A 285 -17.36 3.09 -17.88
CA LEU A 285 -16.88 4.40 -18.31
C LEU A 285 -18.01 5.44 -18.32
N ALA A 286 -19.22 5.04 -18.72
CA ALA A 286 -20.37 5.93 -18.71
C ALA A 286 -20.74 6.39 -17.29
N ASP A 287 -20.71 5.47 -16.31
CA ASP A 287 -20.94 5.82 -14.90
C ASP A 287 -19.89 6.80 -14.40
N SER A 288 -18.63 6.55 -14.73
CA SER A 288 -17.51 7.42 -14.36
C SER A 288 -17.63 8.83 -14.96
N MET A 289 -18.11 8.92 -16.21
CA MET A 289 -18.29 10.21 -16.91
C MET A 289 -19.50 11.01 -16.39
N ALA A 290 -20.42 10.38 -15.66
CA ALA A 290 -21.60 11.02 -15.08
C ALA A 290 -21.35 11.64 -13.69
N ILE A 291 -20.16 11.42 -13.10
CA ILE A 291 -19.70 11.96 -11.80
C ILE A 291 -18.91 13.24 -12.02
#